data_AF-A0A2E7LA21-F1
#
_entry.id   AF-A0A2E7LA21-F1
#
_cell.length_a   1.000
_cell.length_b   1.000
_cell.length_c   1.000
_cell.angle_alpha   90.00
_cell.angle_beta   90.00
_cell.angle_gamma   90.00
#
_symmetry.space_group_name_H-M   'P 1'
#
loop_
_entity.id
_entity.type
_entity.pdbx_description
1 polymer ?
#
loop_
_entity_poly.entity_id
_entity_poly.type
_entity_poly.pdbx_seq_one_letter_code
_entity_poly.pdbx_strand_id
1 'polypeptide(L)'
;MPSTRKPNSVPSVGFLTVVDSGGGSFLGGYLVLNASGRPLEFQCTAPVKANRAQEILYGPTLHPYLWGEQIGGALISKSRTRPLFVCTDQSHTLAVRAAVDLPVIQVLPAAKPSGGAPPKHNITATSSAEPAERLTLGRYSCALSGSHLTDRATVERAWKTHLDDLHLREPFERIREAITEAQRTAAGPASGAAA
;
A
#
# COMPACT_ATOMS: atom_id res chain seq x y z
N MET A 1 23.10 27.27 -22.18
CA MET A 1 22.49 25.99 -21.76
C MET A 1 21.05 26.26 -21.35
N PRO A 2 20.04 25.68 -22.00
CA PRO A 2 18.67 25.85 -21.53
C PRO A 2 18.45 24.93 -20.32
N SER A 3 18.27 25.53 -19.14
CA SER A 3 17.75 24.83 -17.98
C SER A 3 16.30 24.41 -18.28
N THR A 4 16.09 23.13 -18.57
CA THR A 4 14.75 22.54 -18.62
C THR A 4 14.19 22.50 -17.20
N ARG A 5 13.49 23.58 -16.83
CA ARG A 5 12.70 23.62 -15.60
C ARG A 5 11.65 22.53 -15.68
N LYS A 6 11.89 21.38 -15.03
CA LYS A 6 10.84 20.37 -14.82
C LYS A 6 9.63 21.11 -14.23
N PRO A 7 8.41 20.91 -14.77
CA PRO A 7 7.23 21.49 -14.15
C PRO A 7 7.21 21.05 -12.69
N ASN A 8 7.12 21.99 -11.76
CA ASN A 8 7.04 21.69 -10.33
C ASN A 8 5.81 20.80 -10.10
N SER A 9 6.03 19.49 -9.99
CA SER A 9 4.97 18.54 -9.69
C SER A 9 4.44 18.84 -8.30
N VAL A 10 3.12 18.88 -8.15
CA VAL A 10 2.46 19.07 -6.86
C VAL A 10 2.94 17.97 -5.89
N PRO A 11 3.44 18.32 -4.69
CA PRO A 11 3.79 17.33 -3.68
C PRO A 11 2.63 16.38 -3.42
N SER A 12 2.92 15.09 -3.51
CA SER A 12 1.92 14.03 -3.41
C SER A 12 2.48 12.78 -2.75
N VAL A 13 1.57 11.95 -2.24
CA VAL A 13 1.85 10.65 -1.62
C VAL A 13 0.91 9.60 -2.19
N GLY A 14 1.42 8.40 -2.44
CA GLY A 14 0.63 7.26 -2.89
C GLY A 14 0.15 6.42 -1.71
N PHE A 15 -1.01 5.80 -1.85
CA PHE A 15 -1.58 4.84 -0.90
C PHE A 15 -1.96 3.57 -1.64
N LEU A 16 -1.41 2.44 -1.22
CA LEU A 16 -1.57 1.14 -1.84
C LEU A 16 -2.13 0.13 -0.83
N THR A 17 -3.25 -0.51 -1.17
CA THR A 17 -3.81 -1.60 -0.36
C THR A 17 -4.39 -2.68 -1.26
N VAL A 18 -4.48 -3.91 -0.74
CA VAL A 18 -5.04 -5.08 -1.42
C VAL A 18 -6.26 -5.57 -0.65
N VAL A 19 -7.33 -5.86 -1.38
CA VAL A 19 -8.62 -6.32 -0.85
C VAL A 19 -8.87 -7.75 -1.31
N ASP A 20 -9.27 -8.63 -0.40
CA ASP A 20 -9.77 -9.97 -0.77
C ASP A 20 -11.18 -9.82 -1.36
N SER A 21 -11.34 -10.28 -2.59
CA SER A 21 -12.62 -10.29 -3.32
C SER A 21 -13.36 -11.64 -3.23
N GLY A 22 -12.82 -12.58 -2.47
CA GLY A 22 -13.34 -13.93 -2.26
C GLY A 22 -12.66 -14.98 -3.14
N GLY A 23 -12.71 -16.24 -2.69
CA GLY A 23 -12.24 -17.39 -3.48
C GLY A 23 -10.75 -17.37 -3.83
N GLY A 24 -9.93 -16.68 -3.03
CA GLY A 24 -8.49 -16.50 -3.26
C GLY A 24 -8.16 -15.48 -4.35
N SER A 25 -9.11 -14.60 -4.71
CA SER A 25 -8.90 -13.53 -5.67
C SER A 25 -8.75 -12.19 -4.97
N PHE A 26 -7.78 -11.40 -5.39
CA PHE A 26 -7.41 -10.13 -4.76
C PHE A 26 -7.52 -8.96 -5.72
N LEU A 27 -7.93 -7.82 -5.21
CA LEU A 27 -7.98 -6.54 -5.92
C LEU A 27 -7.00 -5.57 -5.29
N GLY A 28 -6.13 -4.96 -6.08
CA GLY A 28 -5.32 -3.84 -5.62
C GLY A 28 -6.01 -2.52 -5.89
N GLY A 29 -5.85 -1.57 -4.98
CA GLY A 29 -6.20 -0.18 -5.20
C GLY A 29 -5.03 0.74 -4.87
N TYR A 30 -4.84 1.74 -5.72
CA TYR A 30 -3.79 2.74 -5.58
C TYR A 30 -4.38 4.13 -5.74
N LEU A 31 -4.21 4.96 -4.70
CA LEU A 31 -4.72 6.32 -4.63
C LEU A 31 -3.56 7.28 -4.41
N VAL A 32 -3.43 8.29 -5.28
CA VAL A 32 -2.44 9.36 -5.10
C VAL A 32 -3.16 10.61 -4.62
N LEU A 33 -2.70 11.15 -3.48
CA LEU A 33 -3.23 12.38 -2.90
C LEU A 33 -2.18 13.50 -2.96
N ASN A 34 -2.62 14.74 -3.12
CA ASN A 34 -1.77 15.89 -2.85
C ASN A 34 -1.65 16.17 -1.34
N ALA A 35 -0.82 17.16 -0.98
CA ALA A 35 -0.63 17.60 0.41
C ALA A 35 -1.92 17.97 1.17
N SER A 36 -2.96 18.44 0.47
CA SER A 36 -4.27 18.77 1.07
C SER A 36 -5.23 17.58 1.20
N GLY A 37 -4.81 16.36 0.83
CA GLY A 37 -5.64 15.15 0.85
C GLY A 37 -6.61 15.00 -0.33
N ARG A 38 -6.49 15.85 -1.36
CA ARG A 38 -7.29 15.75 -2.58
C ARG A 38 -6.76 14.65 -3.50
N PRO A 39 -7.64 13.77 -4.03
CA PRO A 39 -7.25 12.80 -5.06
C PRO A 39 -6.70 13.47 -6.30
N LEU A 40 -5.55 13.00 -6.75
CA LEU A 40 -4.98 13.32 -8.05
C LEU A 40 -5.22 12.18 -9.03
N GLU A 41 -5.17 10.94 -8.53
CA GLU A 41 -5.25 9.74 -9.35
C GLU A 41 -5.77 8.57 -8.51
N PHE A 42 -6.63 7.73 -9.09
CA PHE A 42 -7.07 6.47 -8.51
C PHE A 42 -7.02 5.37 -9.57
N GLN A 43 -6.44 4.23 -9.23
CA GLN A 43 -6.40 3.04 -10.07
C GLN A 43 -6.76 1.80 -9.24
N CYS A 44 -7.39 0.82 -9.88
CA CYS A 44 -7.58 -0.51 -9.32
C CYS A 44 -7.19 -1.59 -10.34
N THR A 45 -6.78 -2.75 -9.86
CA THR A 45 -6.55 -3.91 -10.74
C THR A 45 -7.86 -4.62 -11.07
N ALA A 46 -7.87 -5.42 -12.13
CA ALA A 46 -8.83 -6.52 -12.22
C ALA A 46 -8.53 -7.56 -11.11
N PRO A 47 -9.46 -8.48 -10.78
CA PRO A 47 -9.21 -9.52 -9.80
C PRO A 47 -8.01 -10.38 -10.20
N VAL A 48 -7.04 -10.52 -9.29
CA VAL A 48 -5.81 -11.30 -9.49
C VAL A 48 -5.87 -12.53 -8.60
N LYS A 49 -5.61 -13.71 -9.18
CA LYS A 49 -5.61 -14.98 -8.44
C LYS A 49 -4.32 -15.73 -8.73
N ALA A 50 -3.72 -16.30 -7.69
CA ALA A 50 -2.59 -17.20 -7.86
C ALA A 50 -3.04 -18.44 -8.63
N ASN A 51 -2.24 -18.88 -9.61
CA ASN A 51 -2.47 -20.17 -10.25
C ASN A 51 -1.92 -21.30 -9.35
N ARG A 52 -2.30 -22.54 -9.65
CA ARG A 52 -1.91 -23.71 -8.84
C ARG A 52 -0.39 -23.88 -8.75
N ALA A 53 0.34 -23.55 -9.81
CA ALA A 53 1.80 -23.63 -9.79
C ALA A 53 2.41 -22.60 -8.83
N GLN A 54 1.91 -21.35 -8.82
CA GLN A 54 2.33 -20.32 -7.88
C GLN A 54 2.04 -20.72 -6.43
N GLU A 55 0.85 -21.27 -6.16
CA GLU A 55 0.49 -21.77 -4.81
C GLU A 55 1.48 -22.84 -4.31
N ILE A 56 1.89 -23.76 -5.18
CA ILE A 56 2.82 -24.84 -4.84
C ILE A 56 4.25 -24.31 -4.66
N LEU A 57 4.70 -23.45 -5.59
CA LEU A 57 6.12 -23.06 -5.69
C LEU A 57 6.51 -21.94 -4.72
N TYR A 58 5.60 -21.01 -4.42
CA TYR A 58 5.95 -19.81 -3.67
C TYR A 58 5.82 -20.01 -2.16
N GLY A 59 4.96 -20.91 -1.70
CA GLY A 59 4.77 -21.19 -0.28
C GLY A 59 4.60 -19.89 0.54
N PRO A 60 5.44 -19.62 1.56
CA PRO A 60 5.33 -18.41 2.40
C PRO A 60 5.52 -17.08 1.65
N THR A 61 6.13 -17.07 0.46
CA THR A 61 6.39 -15.84 -0.32
C THR A 61 5.27 -15.53 -1.31
N LEU A 62 4.20 -16.33 -1.33
CA LEU A 62 3.09 -16.15 -2.27
C LEU A 62 2.42 -14.78 -2.13
N HIS A 63 2.12 -14.33 -0.90
CA HIS A 63 1.47 -13.03 -0.68
C HIS A 63 2.41 -11.85 -0.94
N PRO A 64 3.68 -11.82 -0.49
CA PRO A 64 4.64 -10.80 -0.90
C PRO A 64 4.76 -10.64 -2.42
N TYR A 65 4.85 -11.77 -3.14
CA TYR A 65 4.88 -11.76 -4.60
C TYR A 65 3.57 -11.25 -5.21
N LEU A 66 2.43 -11.79 -4.79
CA LEU A 66 1.15 -11.44 -5.40
C LEU A 66 0.71 -10.01 -5.08
N TRP A 67 0.81 -9.59 -3.81
CA TRP A 67 0.33 -8.29 -3.35
C TRP A 67 1.36 -7.19 -3.63
N GLY A 68 2.64 -7.48 -3.38
CA GLY A 68 3.73 -6.53 -3.59
C GLY A 68 4.11 -6.44 -5.07
N GLU A 69 4.74 -7.49 -5.60
CA GLU A 69 5.35 -7.45 -6.93
C GLU A 69 4.32 -7.39 -8.07
N GLN A 70 3.32 -8.28 -8.05
CA GLN A 70 2.33 -8.36 -9.13
C GLN A 70 1.31 -7.20 -9.06
N ILE A 71 0.55 -7.11 -7.97
CA ILE A 71 -0.51 -6.11 -7.83
C ILE A 71 0.09 -4.70 -7.62
N GLY A 72 0.92 -4.53 -6.59
CA GLY A 72 1.54 -3.25 -6.27
C GLY A 72 2.43 -2.71 -7.39
N GLY A 73 3.29 -3.57 -7.95
CA GLY A 73 4.17 -3.21 -9.06
C GLY A 73 3.40 -2.76 -10.31
N ALA A 74 2.32 -3.47 -10.66
CA ALA A 74 1.47 -3.09 -11.79
C ALA A 74 0.77 -1.74 -11.59
N LEU A 75 0.27 -1.45 -10.37
CA LEU A 75 -0.40 -0.18 -10.07
C LEU A 75 0.58 1.00 -10.07
N ILE A 76 1.73 0.86 -9.42
CA ILE A 76 2.73 1.93 -9.33
C ILE A 76 3.36 2.21 -10.71
N SER A 77 3.66 1.18 -11.50
CA SER A 77 4.24 1.36 -12.84
C SER A 77 3.29 2.03 -13.84
N LYS A 78 1.98 1.82 -13.71
CA LYS A 78 0.95 2.49 -14.53
C LYS A 78 0.59 3.88 -14.04
N SER A 79 1.03 4.28 -12.85
CA SER A 79 0.76 5.59 -12.27
C SER A 79 1.37 6.69 -13.14
N ARG A 80 0.55 7.68 -13.52
CA ARG A 80 1.06 8.88 -14.22
C ARG A 80 1.70 9.84 -13.24
N THR A 81 1.24 9.84 -12.00
CA THR A 81 1.77 10.67 -10.92
C THR A 81 2.91 9.93 -10.22
N ARG A 82 4.07 10.57 -10.07
CA ARG A 82 5.15 10.08 -9.20
C ARG A 82 5.07 10.78 -7.84
N PRO A 83 4.55 10.12 -6.79
CA PRO A 83 4.54 10.70 -5.46
C PRO A 83 5.94 10.74 -4.84
N LEU A 84 6.07 11.44 -3.72
CA LEU A 84 7.30 11.50 -2.94
C LEU A 84 7.64 10.15 -2.29
N PHE A 85 6.62 9.40 -1.89
CA PHE A 85 6.70 8.02 -1.40
C PHE A 85 5.31 7.36 -1.46
N VAL A 86 5.27 6.05 -1.21
CA VAL A 86 4.03 5.26 -1.14
C VAL A 86 3.84 4.70 0.27
N CYS A 87 2.60 4.76 0.75
CA CYS A 87 2.16 4.12 1.98
C CYS A 87 1.39 2.85 1.67
N THR A 88 1.55 1.81 2.48
CA THR A 88 0.65 0.67 2.53
C THR A 88 0.26 0.35 3.97
N ASP A 89 -0.90 -0.27 4.21
CA ASP A 89 -1.30 -0.75 5.53
C ASP A 89 -1.02 -2.25 5.75
N GLN A 90 -0.47 -2.93 4.74
CA GLN A 90 -0.28 -4.37 4.74
C GLN A 90 1.21 -4.74 4.61
N SER A 91 1.68 -5.66 5.45
CA SER A 91 3.08 -6.07 5.50
C SER A 91 3.54 -6.75 4.20
N HIS A 92 2.72 -7.63 3.62
CA HIS A 92 3.07 -8.31 2.36
C HIS A 92 3.27 -7.32 1.20
N THR A 93 2.48 -6.26 1.17
CA THR A 93 2.53 -5.24 0.11
C THR A 93 3.81 -4.41 0.18
N LEU A 94 4.49 -4.35 1.33
CA LEU A 94 5.80 -3.69 1.48
C LEU A 94 6.87 -4.28 0.55
N ALA A 95 6.73 -5.54 0.13
CA ALA A 95 7.62 -6.20 -0.83
C ALA A 95 7.68 -5.47 -2.19
N VAL A 96 6.66 -4.66 -2.54
CA VAL A 96 6.66 -3.85 -3.77
C VAL A 96 7.87 -2.94 -3.86
N ARG A 97 8.47 -2.55 -2.72
CA ARG A 97 9.66 -1.70 -2.70
C ARG A 97 10.82 -2.26 -3.53
N ALA A 98 10.97 -3.60 -3.57
CA ALA A 98 12.02 -4.25 -4.37
C ALA A 98 11.78 -4.12 -5.89
N ALA A 99 10.55 -3.82 -6.31
CA ALA A 99 10.13 -3.74 -7.71
C ALA A 99 9.95 -2.29 -8.22
N VAL A 100 10.13 -1.27 -7.36
CA VAL A 100 9.89 0.15 -7.72
C VAL A 100 10.98 1.07 -7.18
N ASP A 101 11.24 2.18 -7.87
CA ASP A 101 12.26 3.18 -7.48
C ASP A 101 11.77 4.23 -6.46
N LEU A 102 10.55 4.09 -5.96
CA LEU A 102 9.95 5.00 -5.00
C LEU A 102 10.07 4.43 -3.59
N PRO A 103 10.34 5.26 -2.56
CA PRO A 103 10.27 4.81 -1.18
C PRO A 103 8.88 4.26 -0.85
N VAL A 104 8.83 3.15 -0.13
CA VAL A 104 7.57 2.53 0.32
C VAL A 104 7.66 2.28 1.82
N ILE A 105 6.63 2.71 2.53
CA ILE A 105 6.48 2.48 3.96
C ILE A 105 5.19 1.73 4.26
N GLN A 106 5.21 0.95 5.33
CA GLN A 106 3.99 0.45 5.95
C GLN A 106 3.52 1.40 7.04
N VAL A 107 2.25 1.77 7.06
CA VAL A 107 1.58 2.45 8.18
C VAL A 107 1.07 1.38 9.14
N LEU A 108 1.69 1.26 10.32
CA LEU A 108 1.33 0.24 11.30
C LEU A 108 0.03 0.60 12.00
N PRO A 109 -0.82 -0.34 12.45
CA PRO A 109 -2.02 -0.06 13.25
C PRO A 109 -1.71 0.83 14.46
N ALA A 110 -2.68 1.61 14.93
CA ALA A 110 -2.50 2.37 16.16
C ALA A 110 -2.24 1.38 17.31
N ALA A 111 -1.20 1.64 18.11
CA ALA A 111 -0.94 0.83 19.30
C ALA A 111 -2.18 0.90 20.19
N LYS A 112 -2.76 -0.25 20.55
CA LYS A 112 -3.78 -0.27 21.59
C LYS A 112 -3.12 0.25 22.87
N PRO A 113 -3.74 1.18 23.62
CA PRO A 113 -3.21 1.57 24.92
C PRO A 113 -3.08 0.31 25.78
N SER A 114 -1.84 -0.05 26.10
CA SER A 114 -1.54 -1.21 26.92
C SER A 114 -2.00 -0.89 28.34
N GLY A 115 -3.17 -1.42 28.73
CA GLY A 115 -3.67 -1.44 30.10
C GLY A 115 -3.18 -2.66 30.89
N GLY A 116 -2.01 -3.22 30.58
CA GLY A 116 -1.54 -4.44 31.22
C GLY A 116 -0.14 -4.86 30.77
N ALA A 117 0.60 -5.39 31.75
CA ALA A 117 2.03 -5.77 31.74
C ALA A 117 2.57 -6.35 30.41
N PRO A 118 3.87 -6.15 30.12
CA PRO A 118 4.49 -6.62 28.89
C PRO A 118 4.30 -8.14 28.71
N PRO A 119 3.95 -8.61 27.51
CA PRO A 119 3.81 -10.04 27.28
C PRO A 119 5.18 -10.71 27.45
N LYS A 120 5.21 -11.74 28.32
CA LYS A 120 6.34 -12.66 28.42
C LYS A 120 6.49 -13.37 27.07
N HIS A 121 7.74 -13.51 26.63
CA HIS A 121 8.15 -14.17 25.39
C HIS A 121 7.41 -15.50 25.17
N ASN A 122 6.45 -15.50 24.26
CA ASN A 122 5.97 -16.72 23.62
C ASN A 122 6.49 -16.72 22.18
N ILE A 123 7.54 -17.50 21.96
CA ILE A 123 8.11 -17.81 20.66
C ILE A 123 7.12 -18.74 19.94
N THR A 124 6.14 -18.20 19.23
CA THR A 124 5.49 -18.89 18.09
C THR A 124 4.79 -17.87 17.19
N ALA A 125 5.55 -17.25 16.30
CA ALA A 125 5.02 -16.71 15.05
C ALA A 125 6.13 -16.81 14.02
N THR A 126 6.04 -17.79 13.13
CA THR A 126 6.79 -17.81 11.87
C THR A 126 6.27 -16.65 11.02
N SER A 127 6.60 -15.41 11.38
CA SER A 127 6.42 -14.29 10.46
C SER A 127 7.62 -14.32 9.53
N SER A 128 7.43 -14.89 8.35
CA SER A 128 8.29 -14.70 7.17
C SER A 128 8.23 -13.26 6.64
N ALA A 129 8.01 -12.29 7.54
CA ALA A 129 8.08 -10.88 7.24
C ALA A 129 9.56 -10.48 7.36
N GLU A 130 10.09 -9.94 6.28
CA GLU A 130 11.41 -9.30 6.25
C GLU A 130 11.61 -8.40 7.49
N PRO A 131 12.81 -8.35 8.07
CA PRO A 131 13.10 -7.45 9.17
C PRO A 131 12.73 -6.03 8.76
N ALA A 132 11.88 -5.36 9.54
CA ALA A 132 11.36 -4.03 9.20
C ALA A 132 11.81 -3.01 10.23
N GLU A 133 12.41 -1.90 9.78
CA GLU A 133 12.86 -0.82 10.66
C GLU A 133 11.72 0.16 10.92
N ARG A 134 11.52 0.57 12.19
CA ARG A 134 10.43 1.48 12.56
C ARG A 134 10.82 2.94 12.41
N LEU A 135 9.92 3.74 11.83
CA LEU A 135 10.00 5.20 11.82
C LEU A 135 8.71 5.83 12.35
N THR A 136 8.78 7.11 12.69
CA THR A 136 7.64 7.89 13.18
C THR A 136 7.41 9.09 12.28
N LEU A 137 6.19 9.22 11.74
CA LEU A 137 5.75 10.36 10.94
C LEU A 137 4.61 11.05 11.70
N GLY A 138 4.93 12.13 12.42
CA GLY A 138 3.98 12.79 13.33
C GLY A 138 3.47 11.80 14.38
N ARG A 139 2.17 11.50 14.35
CA ARG A 139 1.52 10.51 15.25
C ARG A 139 1.49 9.08 14.72
N TYR A 140 2.00 8.85 13.51
CA TYR A 140 1.93 7.55 12.85
C TYR A 140 3.21 6.76 13.12
N SER A 141 3.05 5.52 13.59
CA SER A 141 4.13 4.54 13.58
C SER A 141 4.14 3.83 12.23
N CYS A 142 5.31 3.79 11.60
CA CYS A 142 5.51 3.22 10.28
C CYS A 142 6.67 2.22 10.30
N ALA A 143 6.76 1.41 9.26
CA ALA A 143 7.87 0.49 9.04
C ALA A 143 8.43 0.60 7.61
N LEU A 144 9.73 0.37 7.47
CA LEU A 144 10.48 0.29 6.21
C LEU A 144 10.91 -1.15 5.95
N SER A 145 11.15 -1.51 4.69
CA SER A 145 11.83 -2.76 4.34
C SER A 145 13.26 -2.74 4.87
N GLY A 146 13.70 -3.80 5.55
CA GLY A 146 15.06 -3.94 6.09
C GLY A 146 16.16 -3.80 5.06
N SER A 147 15.87 -4.11 3.80
CA SER A 147 16.80 -4.00 2.68
C SER A 147 16.87 -2.58 2.10
N HIS A 148 16.03 -1.64 2.55
CA HIS A 148 15.89 -0.29 1.99
C HIS A 148 15.88 0.81 3.08
N LEU A 149 16.71 0.68 4.10
CA LEU A 149 16.75 1.64 5.23
C LEU A 149 17.14 3.07 4.80
N THR A 150 17.85 3.21 3.67
CA THR A 150 18.24 4.49 3.08
C THR A 150 17.05 5.38 2.69
N ASP A 151 15.86 4.78 2.49
CA ASP A 151 14.62 5.50 2.21
C ASP A 151 14.17 6.38 3.39
N ARG A 152 14.56 6.06 4.63
CA ARG A 152 14.14 6.76 5.85
C ARG A 152 14.28 8.27 5.73
N ALA A 153 15.48 8.74 5.40
CA ALA A 153 15.77 10.17 5.37
C ALA A 153 14.96 10.90 4.29
N THR A 154 14.67 10.22 3.17
CA THR A 154 13.83 10.76 2.10
C THR A 154 12.38 10.88 2.54
N VAL A 155 11.83 9.84 3.16
CA VAL A 155 10.44 9.83 3.66
C VAL A 155 10.24 10.86 4.77
N GLU A 156 11.13 10.89 5.78
CA GLU A 156 11.03 11.84 6.90
C GLU A 156 11.12 13.30 6.43
N ARG A 157 11.99 13.58 5.45
CA ARG A 157 12.11 14.92 4.85
C ARG A 157 10.84 15.29 4.06
N ALA A 158 10.37 14.40 3.20
CA ALA A 158 9.15 14.62 2.41
C ALA A 158 7.94 14.91 3.32
N TRP A 159 7.80 14.13 4.39
CA TRP A 159 6.76 14.32 5.39
C TRP A 159 6.82 15.71 6.03
N LYS A 160 7.96 16.06 6.64
CA LYS A 160 8.13 17.33 7.37
C LYS A 160 7.98 18.56 6.47
N THR A 161 8.35 18.47 5.20
CA THR A 161 8.32 19.63 4.30
C THR A 161 6.96 19.84 3.65
N HIS A 162 6.17 18.78 3.44
CA HIS A 162 5.02 18.84 2.54
C HIS A 162 3.72 18.19 3.03
N LEU A 163 3.76 17.27 4.00
CA LEU A 163 2.66 16.34 4.25
C LEU A 163 2.30 16.18 5.73
N ASP A 164 2.84 17.00 6.64
CA ASP A 164 2.71 16.83 8.09
C ASP A 164 1.28 16.90 8.63
N ASP A 165 0.38 17.59 7.91
CA ASP A 165 -1.05 17.64 8.21
C ASP A 165 -1.88 16.49 7.61
N LEU A 166 -1.28 15.65 6.75
CA LEU A 166 -2.03 14.64 6.00
C LEU A 166 -2.40 13.43 6.87
N HIS A 167 -3.63 12.93 6.71
CA HIS A 167 -4.05 11.72 7.41
C HIS A 167 -3.56 10.44 6.72
N LEU A 168 -2.68 9.65 7.35
CA LEU A 168 -2.06 8.47 6.71
C LEU A 168 -2.87 7.16 6.76
N ARG A 169 -4.02 7.10 7.45
CA ARG A 169 -4.83 5.86 7.56
C ARG A 169 -6.10 5.87 6.73
N GLU A 170 -6.91 6.90 6.93
CA GLU A 170 -8.18 7.14 6.23
C GLU A 170 -8.16 6.90 4.70
N PRO A 171 -7.07 7.22 3.96
CA PRO A 171 -7.01 6.94 2.53
C PRO A 171 -7.15 5.45 2.16
N PHE A 172 -6.76 4.53 3.04
CA PHE A 172 -6.94 3.10 2.78
C PHE A 172 -8.42 2.68 2.82
N GLU A 173 -9.22 3.29 3.68
CA GLU A 173 -10.67 3.05 3.72
C GLU A 173 -11.36 3.58 2.47
N ARG A 174 -10.97 4.78 2.01
CA ARG A 174 -11.45 5.34 0.74
C ARG A 174 -11.19 4.40 -0.44
N ILE A 175 -10.00 3.79 -0.49
CA ILE A 175 -9.67 2.81 -1.53
C ILE A 175 -10.60 1.60 -1.45
N ARG A 176 -10.81 1.04 -0.26
CA ARG A 176 -11.69 -0.13 -0.04
C ARG A 176 -13.13 0.17 -0.47
N GLU A 177 -13.66 1.32 -0.08
CA GLU A 177 -14.99 1.76 -0.47
C GLU A 177 -15.12 1.94 -1.99
N ALA A 178 -14.13 2.57 -2.62
CA ALA A 178 -14.11 2.76 -4.08
C ALA A 178 -14.05 1.42 -4.85
N ILE A 179 -13.24 0.46 -4.38
CA ILE A 179 -13.20 -0.90 -4.94
C ILE A 179 -14.55 -1.59 -4.78
N THR A 180 -15.13 -1.51 -3.58
CA THR A 180 -16.45 -2.12 -3.28
C THR A 180 -17.53 -1.57 -4.21
N GLU A 181 -17.55 -0.26 -4.43
CA GLU A 181 -18.51 0.38 -5.32
C GLU A 181 -18.30 0.00 -6.80
N ALA A 182 -17.05 -0.08 -7.25
CA ALA A 182 -16.72 -0.54 -8.60
C ALA A 182 -17.17 -1.98 -8.83
N GLN A 183 -17.03 -2.87 -7.84
CA GLN A 183 -17.52 -4.25 -7.92
C GLN A 183 -19.04 -4.34 -8.02
N ARG A 184 -19.78 -3.52 -7.24
CA ARG A 184 -21.25 -3.47 -7.33
C ARG A 184 -21.73 -3.02 -8.69
N THR A 185 -21.09 -1.99 -9.24
CA THR A 185 -21.42 -1.46 -10.57
C THR A 185 -21.14 -2.50 -11.65
N ALA A 186 -20.03 -3.22 -11.54
CA ALA A 186 -19.66 -4.28 -12.48
C ALA A 186 -20.57 -5.52 -12.39
N ALA A 187 -21.13 -5.81 -11.21
CA ALA A 187 -22.06 -6.93 -11.03
C ALA A 187 -23.46 -6.68 -11.64
N GLY A 188 -23.85 -5.40 -11.84
CA GLY A 188 -25.16 -5.00 -12.38
C GLY A 188 -26.35 -5.49 -11.52
N PRO A 189 -27.58 -4.96 -11.73
CA PRO A 189 -28.75 -5.63 -11.19
C PRO A 189 -28.79 -7.02 -11.80
N ALA A 190 -28.88 -8.06 -10.97
CA ALA A 190 -29.14 -9.41 -11.44
C ALA A 190 -30.33 -9.34 -12.41
N SER A 191 -30.08 -9.54 -13.70
CA SER A 191 -31.11 -9.62 -14.72
C SER A 191 -32.07 -10.73 -14.30
N GLY A 192 -33.20 -10.33 -13.75
CA GLY A 192 -34.33 -11.21 -13.46
C GLY A 192 -34.78 -11.84 -14.77
N ALA A 193 -34.43 -13.11 -14.94
CA ALA A 193 -35.14 -14.00 -15.84
C ALA A 193 -36.19 -14.74 -15.01
N ALA A 194 -37.46 -14.38 -15.18
CA ALA A 194 -38.62 -15.29 -15.13
C ALA A 194 -39.93 -14.49 -15.24
N ALA A 195 -40.46 -14.38 -16.46
CA ALA A 195 -41.86 -14.53 -16.79
C ALA A 195 -41.97 -14.85 -18.29
#